data_AF-A0A4S2AJR2-F1
#
_entry.id   AF-A0A4S2AJR2-F1
#
_cell.length_a   1.000
_cell.length_b   1.000
_cell.length_c   1.000
_cell.angle_alpha   90.00
_cell.angle_beta   90.00
_cell.angle_gamma   90.00
#
_symmetry.space_group_name_H-M   'P 1'
#
loop_
_entity.id
_entity.type
_entity.pdbx_description
1 polymer ?
#
loop_
_entity_poly.entity_id
_entity_poly.type
_entity_poly.pdbx_seq_one_letter_code
_entity_poly.pdbx_strand_id
1 'polypeptide(L)'
;MKMGIVKLDGSNHTFTLTSSEKGLGIDSLCGIPLVKDPYLVRIPVRFADNKQDTVMFDSGASSFYAMSATSHRRLSEKHSKSFEQLGKGVGILSLGVSGVEKASTKYRLKIPHFSIGNHSFRNVTTITTHAMDSRIGSELLNHGNIVINYRKGVFYYIPSVSGETPDMYQKEWDAVITVIDNYLTVGMVWNPEESPLKGGEQIVEIEGKKYDKVDLYKATTTNLVQLPEKEAYIKYIDKETGEIKSTVIRRK
;
A
#
# COMPACT_ATOMS: atom_id res chain seq x y z
N MET A 1 -20.82 9.37 13.64
CA MET A 1 -20.06 10.54 13.13
C MET A 1 -20.74 11.35 12.01
N LYS A 2 -21.92 10.98 11.47
CA LYS A 2 -22.59 11.72 10.38
C LYS A 2 -23.00 13.17 10.72
N MET A 3 -22.85 13.60 11.97
CA MET A 3 -23.26 14.92 12.46
C MET A 3 -22.11 15.94 12.56
N GLY A 4 -20.86 15.52 12.31
CA GLY A 4 -19.67 16.35 12.54
C GLY A 4 -18.76 16.49 11.32
N ILE A 5 -17.63 17.15 11.56
CA ILE A 5 -16.54 17.35 10.64
C ILE A 5 -15.29 16.76 11.30
N VAL A 6 -14.52 15.99 10.54
CA VAL A 6 -13.22 15.46 10.97
C VAL A 6 -12.13 16.18 10.19
N LYS A 7 -11.07 16.62 10.86
CA LYS A 7 -9.81 17.04 10.22
C LYS A 7 -8.68 16.13 10.66
N LEU A 8 -7.92 15.64 9.69
CA LEU A 8 -6.62 15.02 9.86
C LEU A 8 -5.59 16.01 9.35
N ASP A 9 -4.81 16.57 10.25
CA ASP A 9 -3.73 17.50 9.93
C ASP A 9 -2.42 16.70 9.84
N GLY A 10 -1.97 16.47 8.60
CA GLY A 10 -0.77 15.69 8.31
C GLY A 10 0.50 16.40 8.78
N SER A 11 0.57 17.72 8.61
CA SER A 11 1.74 18.53 8.97
C SER A 11 1.95 18.63 10.48
N ASN A 12 0.87 18.74 11.24
CA ASN A 12 0.92 18.90 12.71
C ASN A 12 0.63 17.60 13.47
N HIS A 13 0.34 16.50 12.76
CA HIS A 13 -0.08 15.22 13.34
C HIS A 13 -1.27 15.34 14.32
N THR A 14 -2.29 16.13 13.95
CA THR A 14 -3.47 16.34 14.80
C THR A 14 -4.75 15.76 14.22
N PHE A 15 -5.62 15.27 15.11
CA PHE A 15 -6.98 14.85 14.81
C PHE A 15 -7.96 15.83 15.46
N THR A 16 -8.87 16.41 14.68
CA THR A 16 -9.93 17.29 15.18
C THR A 16 -11.30 16.73 14.83
N LEU A 17 -12.20 16.67 15.83
CA LEU A 17 -13.62 16.45 15.63
C LEU A 17 -14.39 17.71 16.04
N THR A 18 -15.17 18.28 15.13
CA THR A 18 -15.87 19.55 15.37
C THR A 18 -17.20 19.62 14.65
N SER A 19 -18.04 20.59 15.02
CA SER A 19 -19.26 20.97 14.31
C SER A 19 -19.10 22.28 13.53
N SER A 20 -17.93 22.92 13.55
CA SER A 20 -17.66 24.20 12.89
C SER A 20 -16.57 24.07 11.82
N GLU A 21 -16.76 24.73 10.68
CA GLU A 21 -15.72 24.83 9.63
C GLU A 21 -14.64 25.87 9.96
N LYS A 22 -14.89 26.73 10.95
CA LYS A 22 -13.98 27.82 11.32
C LYS A 22 -12.64 27.26 11.77
N GLY A 23 -11.55 27.78 11.17
CA GLY A 23 -10.18 27.40 11.52
C GLY A 23 -9.72 26.06 10.95
N LEU A 24 -10.52 25.38 10.11
CA LEU A 24 -10.12 24.12 9.49
C LEU A 24 -9.23 24.29 8.25
N GLY A 25 -9.11 25.52 7.72
CA GLY A 25 -8.33 25.80 6.52
C GLY A 25 -8.95 25.20 5.25
N ILE A 26 -10.27 25.04 5.20
CA ILE A 26 -10.98 24.49 4.04
C ILE A 26 -10.81 25.41 2.83
N ASP A 27 -10.36 24.83 1.72
CA ASP A 27 -10.45 25.40 0.39
C ASP A 27 -11.59 24.72 -0.37
N SER A 28 -12.58 25.49 -0.83
CA SER A 28 -13.74 24.97 -1.56
C SER A 28 -13.37 24.38 -2.92
N LEU A 29 -12.28 24.82 -3.54
CA LEU A 29 -11.78 24.28 -4.82
C LEU A 29 -11.20 22.87 -4.66
N CYS A 30 -10.82 22.50 -3.43
CA CYS A 30 -10.31 21.18 -3.07
C CYS A 30 -11.41 20.19 -2.64
N GLY A 31 -12.68 20.58 -2.75
CA GLY A 31 -13.82 19.75 -2.37
C GLY A 31 -14.10 18.61 -3.36
N ILE A 32 -14.28 17.42 -2.82
CA ILE A 32 -14.62 16.19 -3.54
C ILE A 32 -15.93 15.64 -2.96
N PRO A 33 -17.01 15.56 -3.76
CA PRO A 33 -18.26 14.95 -3.30
C PRO A 33 -18.02 13.49 -2.87
N LEU A 34 -18.51 13.13 -1.69
CA LEU A 34 -18.49 11.75 -1.22
C LEU A 34 -19.43 10.91 -2.08
N VAL A 35 -18.96 9.73 -2.46
CA VAL A 35 -19.83 8.71 -3.04
C VAL A 35 -20.73 8.16 -1.94
N LYS A 36 -22.04 8.09 -2.20
CA LYS A 36 -23.03 7.66 -1.21
C LYS A 36 -22.75 6.25 -0.73
N ASP A 37 -22.41 6.13 0.54
CA ASP A 37 -22.18 4.85 1.22
C ASP A 37 -22.66 4.98 2.68
N PRO A 38 -23.33 3.95 3.24
CA PRO A 38 -23.85 4.02 4.59
C PRO A 38 -22.74 4.11 5.66
N TYR A 39 -21.55 3.57 5.39
CA TYR A 39 -20.50 3.36 6.40
C TYR A 39 -19.13 3.90 6.01
N LEU A 40 -18.80 3.93 4.72
CA LEU A 40 -17.44 4.20 4.25
C LEU A 40 -17.29 5.62 3.70
N VAL A 41 -16.12 6.22 3.95
CA VAL A 41 -15.71 7.46 3.27
C VAL A 41 -15.21 7.07 1.90
N ARG A 42 -16.02 7.28 0.86
CA ARG A 42 -15.68 6.91 -0.51
C ARG A 42 -15.51 8.14 -1.38
N ILE A 43 -14.42 8.19 -2.15
CA ILE A 43 -14.12 9.28 -3.07
C ILE A 43 -13.77 8.74 -4.45
N PRO A 44 -14.10 9.46 -5.53
CA PRO A 44 -13.56 9.17 -6.84
C PRO A 44 -12.08 9.55 -6.91
N VAL A 45 -11.28 8.70 -7.53
CA VAL A 45 -9.91 9.01 -7.96
C VAL A 45 -9.84 8.90 -9.47
N ARG A 46 -8.89 9.61 -10.08
CA ARG A 46 -8.72 9.60 -11.53
C ARG A 46 -7.35 9.08 -11.92
N PHE A 47 -7.30 8.36 -13.03
CA PHE A 47 -6.06 7.92 -13.67
C PHE A 47 -5.86 8.67 -14.99
N ALA A 48 -4.90 8.22 -15.79
CA ALA A 48 -4.78 8.64 -17.19
C ALA A 48 -6.11 8.43 -17.96
N ASP A 49 -6.28 9.15 -19.07
CA ASP A 49 -7.49 9.13 -19.92
C ASP A 49 -8.80 9.51 -19.20
N ASN A 50 -8.71 10.26 -18.09
CA ASN A 50 -9.83 10.68 -17.23
C ASN A 50 -10.68 9.51 -16.70
N LYS A 51 -10.11 8.31 -16.60
CA LYS A 51 -10.80 7.14 -16.03
C LYS A 51 -10.83 7.23 -14.52
N GLN A 52 -11.86 6.64 -13.92
CA GLN A 52 -12.09 6.77 -12.48
C GLN A 52 -12.18 5.41 -11.78
N ASP A 53 -11.65 5.35 -10.56
CA ASP A 53 -12.05 4.35 -9.55
C ASP A 53 -12.79 5.05 -8.41
N THR A 54 -13.57 4.29 -7.65
CA THR A 54 -14.11 4.74 -6.37
C THR A 54 -13.37 4.01 -5.26
N VAL A 55 -12.72 4.76 -4.38
CA VAL A 55 -11.85 4.21 -3.35
C VAL A 55 -12.36 4.61 -1.98
N MET A 56 -12.11 3.75 -0.98
CA MET A 56 -12.30 4.10 0.42
C MET A 56 -11.10 4.89 0.94
N PHE A 57 -11.33 5.95 1.72
CA PHE A 57 -10.29 6.50 2.58
C PHE A 57 -10.19 5.69 3.88
N ASP A 58 -9.02 5.14 4.16
CA ASP A 58 -8.74 4.25 5.28
C ASP A 58 -7.50 4.74 6.04
N SER A 59 -7.70 5.56 7.06
CA SER A 59 -6.59 6.06 7.90
C SER A 59 -5.85 4.96 8.67
N GLY A 60 -6.40 3.74 8.73
CA GLY A 60 -5.73 2.57 9.32
C GLY A 60 -4.78 1.86 8.35
N ALA A 61 -4.84 2.15 7.05
CA ALA A 61 -3.90 1.64 6.06
C ALA A 61 -2.69 2.57 5.95
N SER A 62 -1.47 2.03 5.95
CA SER A 62 -0.24 2.82 5.83
C SER A 62 0.05 3.29 4.41
N SER A 63 -0.25 2.48 3.39
CA SER A 63 0.08 2.77 1.99
C SER A 63 -0.70 3.93 1.39
N PHE A 64 -0.09 4.72 0.50
CA PHE A 64 -0.79 5.78 -0.24
C PHE A 64 -2.03 5.27 -0.99
N TYR A 65 -1.87 4.24 -1.83
CA TYR A 65 -2.95 3.62 -2.58
C TYR A 65 -2.77 2.11 -2.61
N ALA A 66 -3.83 1.37 -2.28
CA ALA A 66 -3.89 -0.08 -2.38
C ALA A 66 -5.08 -0.48 -3.26
N MET A 67 -4.78 -0.92 -4.48
CA MET A 67 -5.77 -1.35 -5.45
C MET A 67 -6.37 -2.71 -5.07
N SER A 68 -7.68 -2.91 -5.20
CA SER A 68 -8.25 -4.26 -5.08
C SER A 68 -8.01 -5.09 -6.34
N ALA A 69 -7.96 -6.41 -6.20
CA ALA A 69 -7.89 -7.33 -7.33
C ALA A 69 -9.11 -7.18 -8.27
N THR A 70 -10.29 -6.87 -7.72
CA THR A 70 -11.51 -6.60 -8.50
C THR A 70 -11.36 -5.32 -9.32
N SER A 71 -10.88 -4.22 -8.73
CA SER A 71 -10.61 -2.98 -9.47
C SER A 71 -9.50 -3.18 -10.49
N HIS A 72 -8.43 -3.91 -10.16
CA HIS A 72 -7.37 -4.24 -11.09
C HIS A 72 -7.94 -4.94 -12.32
N ARG A 73 -8.66 -6.06 -12.16
CA ARG A 73 -9.26 -6.79 -13.29
C ARG A 73 -10.14 -5.89 -14.16
N ARG A 74 -11.03 -5.12 -13.52
CA ARG A 74 -11.96 -4.22 -14.23
C ARG A 74 -11.23 -3.11 -15.01
N LEU A 75 -10.15 -2.57 -14.46
CA LEU A 75 -9.44 -1.42 -15.01
C LEU A 75 -8.32 -1.82 -15.98
N SER A 76 -7.60 -2.92 -15.72
CA SER A 76 -6.51 -3.39 -16.59
C SER A 76 -7.01 -3.98 -17.91
N GLU A 77 -8.15 -4.68 -17.90
CA GLU A 77 -8.80 -5.19 -19.13
C GLU A 77 -9.21 -4.06 -20.08
N LYS A 78 -9.57 -2.90 -19.53
CA LYS A 78 -10.16 -1.79 -20.29
C LYS A 78 -9.18 -0.65 -20.56
N HIS A 79 -8.13 -0.51 -19.74
CA HIS A 79 -7.29 0.68 -19.66
C HIS A 79 -5.81 0.33 -19.41
N SER A 80 -5.27 -0.61 -20.18
CA SER A 80 -3.88 -1.07 -20.05
C SER A 80 -2.82 0.05 -20.09
N LYS A 81 -3.11 1.20 -20.71
CA LYS A 81 -2.19 2.36 -20.74
C LYS A 81 -2.11 3.15 -19.43
N SER A 82 -3.10 3.01 -18.54
CA SER A 82 -3.14 3.69 -17.24
C SER A 82 -2.29 2.98 -16.17
N PHE A 83 -1.85 1.76 -16.43
CA PHE A 83 -1.16 0.91 -15.47
C PHE A 83 0.04 0.22 -16.14
N GLU A 84 1.22 0.39 -15.55
CA GLU A 84 2.41 -0.38 -15.92
C GLU A 84 2.60 -1.50 -14.91
N GLN A 85 2.65 -2.75 -15.36
CA GLN A 85 2.94 -3.88 -14.48
C GLN A 85 4.45 -3.94 -14.22
N LEU A 86 4.84 -3.72 -12.97
CA LEU A 86 6.23 -3.83 -12.52
C LEU A 86 6.61 -5.26 -12.14
N GLY A 87 5.63 -6.07 -11.73
CA GLY A 87 5.86 -7.47 -11.40
C GLY A 87 4.60 -8.23 -11.07
N LYS A 88 4.72 -9.57 -11.12
CA LYS A 88 3.66 -10.51 -10.76
C LYS A 88 4.24 -11.58 -9.83
N GLY A 89 3.52 -11.92 -8.78
CA GLY A 89 3.92 -12.95 -7.83
C GLY A 89 2.73 -13.76 -7.35
N VAL A 90 2.98 -14.96 -6.84
CA VAL A 90 2.00 -15.77 -6.11
C VAL A 90 2.57 -16.06 -4.74
N GLY A 91 1.86 -15.67 -3.69
CA GLY A 91 2.34 -15.88 -2.33
C GLY A 91 1.59 -15.08 -1.29
N ILE A 92 2.24 -14.90 -0.16
CA ILE A 92 1.72 -14.26 1.05
C ILE A 92 2.49 -12.96 1.25
N LEU A 93 1.78 -11.84 1.35
CA LEU A 93 2.40 -10.52 1.54
C LEU A 93 2.71 -10.22 3.01
N SER A 94 1.84 -10.67 3.92
CA SER A 94 1.98 -10.35 5.34
C SER A 94 1.16 -11.28 6.25
N LEU A 95 1.50 -11.20 7.52
CA LEU A 95 0.67 -11.57 8.66
C LEU A 95 -0.08 -10.32 9.16
N GLY A 96 -1.40 -10.40 9.26
CA GLY A 96 -2.22 -9.36 9.88
C GLY A 96 -2.84 -9.81 11.21
N VAL A 97 -3.63 -8.94 11.82
CA VAL A 97 -4.41 -9.24 13.06
C VAL A 97 -5.34 -10.44 12.86
N SER A 98 -5.76 -10.70 11.62
CA SER A 98 -6.59 -11.84 11.24
C SER A 98 -5.81 -13.12 10.89
N GLY A 99 -4.49 -13.14 11.09
CA GLY A 99 -3.60 -14.27 10.78
C GLY A 99 -2.89 -14.15 9.43
N VAL A 100 -2.35 -15.28 8.96
CA VAL A 100 -1.60 -15.39 7.68
C VAL A 100 -2.56 -15.24 6.51
N GLU A 101 -2.25 -14.34 5.56
CA GLU A 101 -3.02 -14.23 4.32
C GLU A 101 -2.96 -15.54 3.51
N LYS A 102 -4.05 -15.93 2.84
CA LYS A 102 -3.99 -17.04 1.88
C LYS A 102 -3.12 -16.67 0.69
N ALA A 103 -2.26 -17.60 0.27
CA ALA A 103 -1.43 -17.44 -0.91
C ALA A 103 -2.29 -17.13 -2.14
N SER A 104 -1.85 -16.16 -2.94
CA SER A 104 -2.66 -15.65 -4.03
C SER A 104 -1.85 -14.84 -5.03
N THR A 105 -2.39 -14.68 -6.25
CA THR A 105 -1.77 -13.85 -7.27
C THR A 105 -1.83 -12.37 -6.89
N LYS A 106 -0.68 -11.72 -6.93
CA LYS A 106 -0.49 -10.30 -6.69
C LYS A 106 0.17 -9.65 -7.89
N TYR A 107 -0.20 -8.40 -8.13
CA TYR A 107 0.41 -7.56 -9.15
C TYR A 107 0.99 -6.33 -8.48
N ARG A 108 2.24 -6.01 -8.80
CA ARG A 108 2.85 -4.71 -8.51
C ARG A 108 2.67 -3.83 -9.74
N LEU A 109 2.04 -2.68 -9.54
CA LEU A 109 1.67 -1.76 -10.61
C LEU A 109 2.26 -0.39 -10.33
N LYS A 110 2.66 0.31 -11.39
CA LYS A 110 2.94 1.75 -11.41
C LYS A 110 1.81 2.45 -12.15
N ILE A 111 1.31 3.53 -11.56
CA ILE A 111 0.26 4.37 -12.11
C ILE A 111 0.90 5.72 -12.44
N PRO A 112 1.20 6.01 -13.72
CA PRO A 112 1.95 7.22 -14.10
C PRO A 112 1.23 8.51 -13.72
N HIS A 113 -0.11 8.52 -13.77
CA HIS A 113 -0.95 9.66 -13.43
C HIS A 113 -2.07 9.23 -12.50
N PHE A 114 -2.12 9.84 -11.31
CA PHE A 114 -3.15 9.58 -10.31
C PHE A 114 -3.63 10.92 -9.74
N SER A 115 -4.94 11.16 -9.67
CA SER A 115 -5.47 12.41 -9.14
C SER A 115 -6.56 12.19 -8.10
N ILE A 116 -6.53 13.02 -7.06
CA ILE A 116 -7.55 13.13 -6.02
C ILE A 116 -8.11 14.55 -6.11
N GLY A 117 -9.35 14.68 -6.56
CA GLY A 117 -9.94 15.99 -6.83
C GLY A 117 -9.17 16.75 -7.91
N ASN A 118 -8.68 17.93 -7.55
CA ASN A 118 -7.87 18.82 -8.41
C ASN A 118 -6.35 18.62 -8.26
N HIS A 119 -5.91 17.75 -7.35
CA HIS A 119 -4.48 17.50 -7.12
C HIS A 119 -4.02 16.21 -7.78
N SER A 120 -2.78 16.20 -8.26
CA SER A 120 -2.20 15.09 -9.02
C SER A 120 -0.92 14.58 -8.36
N PHE A 121 -0.68 13.29 -8.57
CA PHE A 121 0.49 12.53 -8.16
C PHE A 121 0.99 11.76 -9.38
N ARG A 122 2.30 11.53 -9.45
CA ARG A 122 2.91 10.73 -10.51
C ARG A 122 3.54 9.46 -9.98
N ASN A 123 3.62 8.45 -10.84
CA ASN A 123 4.28 7.16 -10.58
C ASN A 123 3.83 6.45 -9.29
N VAL A 124 2.55 6.56 -8.91
CA VAL A 124 2.00 5.87 -7.73
C VAL A 124 2.18 4.37 -7.89
N THR A 125 2.92 3.76 -6.97
CA THR A 125 3.08 2.30 -6.92
C THR A 125 2.04 1.66 -6.00
N THR A 126 1.46 0.54 -6.42
CA THR A 126 0.51 -0.26 -5.62
C THR A 126 0.75 -1.74 -5.79
N ILE A 127 0.45 -2.50 -4.74
CA ILE A 127 0.31 -3.96 -4.80
C ILE A 127 -1.18 -4.31 -4.68
N THR A 128 -1.69 -5.18 -5.56
CA THR A 128 -3.11 -5.55 -5.53
C THR A 128 -3.49 -6.34 -4.28
N THR A 129 -4.63 -6.04 -3.67
CA THR A 129 -5.12 -6.71 -2.46
C THR A 129 -6.42 -7.49 -2.71
N HIS A 130 -6.77 -8.44 -1.84
CA HIS A 130 -8.07 -9.13 -1.89
C HIS A 130 -9.19 -8.39 -1.18
N ALA A 131 -8.94 -7.17 -0.72
CA ALA A 131 -10.01 -6.33 -0.21
C ALA A 131 -11.07 -6.12 -1.32
N MET A 132 -12.33 -5.98 -0.91
CA MET A 132 -13.44 -5.74 -1.84
C MET A 132 -13.21 -4.48 -2.67
N ASP A 133 -12.80 -3.41 -2.01
CA ASP A 133 -12.60 -2.09 -2.60
C ASP A 133 -11.13 -1.65 -2.54
N SER A 134 -10.72 -0.88 -3.53
CA SER A 134 -9.47 -0.12 -3.48
C SER A 134 -9.53 0.92 -2.36
N ARG A 135 -8.38 1.30 -1.80
CA ARG A 135 -8.32 2.29 -0.71
C ARG A 135 -7.13 3.24 -0.83
N ILE A 136 -7.29 4.41 -0.23
CA ILE A 136 -6.22 5.37 0.03
C ILE A 136 -5.93 5.35 1.53
N GLY A 137 -4.65 5.24 1.90
CA GLY A 137 -4.21 5.19 3.28
C GLY A 137 -3.71 6.51 3.85
N SER A 138 -3.14 6.43 5.05
CA SER A 138 -2.62 7.56 5.83
C SER A 138 -1.35 8.19 5.25
N GLU A 139 -0.60 7.52 4.38
CA GLU A 139 0.53 8.14 3.66
C GLU A 139 0.09 9.38 2.84
N LEU A 140 -1.18 9.48 2.43
CA LEU A 140 -1.71 10.72 1.83
C LEU A 140 -1.48 11.95 2.72
N LEU A 141 -1.48 11.78 4.05
CA LEU A 141 -1.27 12.87 5.01
C LEU A 141 0.17 13.42 5.00
N ASN A 142 1.14 12.68 4.45
CA ASN A 142 2.49 13.23 4.24
C ASN A 142 2.51 14.34 3.18
N HIS A 143 1.45 14.44 2.37
CA HIS A 143 1.35 15.37 1.24
C HIS A 143 0.24 16.41 1.39
N GLY A 144 -0.55 16.36 2.47
CA GLY A 144 -1.62 17.31 2.71
C GLY A 144 -2.50 16.99 3.90
N ASN A 145 -3.50 17.83 4.10
CA ASN A 145 -4.50 17.70 5.13
C ASN A 145 -5.80 17.14 4.55
N ILE A 146 -6.55 16.42 5.38
CA ILE A 146 -7.85 15.88 5.01
C ILE A 146 -8.91 16.50 5.91
N VAL A 147 -10.00 17.01 5.31
CA VAL A 147 -11.20 17.43 6.05
C VAL A 147 -12.41 16.67 5.50
N ILE A 148 -13.13 15.96 6.35
CA ILE A 148 -14.33 15.22 5.98
C ILE A 148 -15.52 15.90 6.64
N ASN A 149 -16.32 16.62 5.84
CA ASN A 149 -17.57 17.19 6.30
C ASN A 149 -18.73 16.24 5.98
N TYR A 150 -19.07 15.38 6.95
CA TYR A 150 -20.12 14.37 6.77
C TYR A 150 -21.52 14.97 6.56
N ARG A 151 -21.78 16.18 7.09
CA ARG A 151 -23.07 16.85 6.91
C ARG A 151 -23.25 17.38 5.50
N LYS A 152 -22.18 17.89 4.89
CA LYS A 152 -22.17 18.36 3.50
C LYS A 152 -21.94 17.22 2.51
N GLY A 153 -21.47 16.06 2.97
CA GLY A 153 -21.10 14.96 2.10
C GLY A 153 -19.86 15.29 1.26
N VAL A 154 -18.90 16.05 1.81
CA VAL A 154 -17.71 16.51 1.06
C VAL A 154 -16.43 16.08 1.79
N PHE A 155 -15.50 15.54 1.01
CA PHE A 155 -14.12 15.28 1.38
C PHE A 155 -13.23 16.36 0.78
N TYR A 156 -12.42 17.02 1.59
CA TYR A 156 -11.43 17.98 1.14
C TYR A 156 -10.04 17.38 1.29
N TYR A 157 -9.27 17.40 0.20
CA TYR A 157 -7.84 17.15 0.25
C TYR A 157 -7.10 18.47 0.00
N ILE A 158 -6.43 18.97 1.03
CA ILE A 158 -5.74 20.26 0.99
C ILE A 158 -4.24 19.96 0.90
N PRO A 159 -3.61 20.08 -0.28
CA PRO A 159 -2.20 19.72 -0.45
C PRO A 159 -1.29 20.65 0.36
N SER A 160 -0.19 20.10 0.89
CA SER A 160 0.81 20.85 1.65
C SER A 160 1.53 21.88 0.79
N VAL A 161 1.72 21.58 -0.50
CA VAL A 161 2.32 22.50 -1.48
C VAL A 161 1.41 22.58 -2.71
N SER A 162 0.95 23.79 -3.03
CA SER A 162 0.06 24.02 -4.17
C SER A 162 0.82 23.94 -5.50
N GLY A 163 0.21 23.32 -6.50
CA GLY A 163 0.78 23.21 -7.86
C GLY A 163 1.85 22.12 -8.05
N GLU A 164 2.32 21.48 -6.98
CA GLU A 164 3.23 20.34 -7.10
C GLU A 164 2.50 19.06 -7.54
N THR A 165 3.26 18.15 -8.15
CA THR A 165 2.80 16.79 -8.49
C THR A 165 3.81 15.79 -7.92
N PRO A 166 3.65 15.36 -6.66
CA PRO A 166 4.62 14.51 -5.98
C PRO A 166 4.89 13.21 -6.75
N ASP A 167 6.14 12.77 -6.75
CA ASP A 167 6.54 11.45 -7.24
C ASP A 167 6.35 10.41 -6.14
N MET A 168 5.45 9.47 -6.39
CA MET A 168 5.03 8.46 -5.42
C MET A 168 5.63 7.09 -5.75
N TYR A 169 6.68 7.04 -6.56
CA TYR A 169 7.36 5.78 -6.87
C TYR A 169 8.07 5.23 -5.65
N GLN A 170 7.63 4.07 -5.17
CA GLN A 170 8.31 3.33 -4.12
C GLN A 170 8.98 2.09 -4.69
N LYS A 171 10.29 1.96 -4.40
CA LYS A 171 11.04 0.73 -4.68
C LYS A 171 10.62 -0.38 -3.73
N GLU A 172 10.51 -1.59 -4.27
CA GLU A 172 10.15 -2.79 -3.54
C GLU A 172 11.23 -3.86 -3.71
N TRP A 173 11.39 -4.70 -2.69
CA TRP A 173 12.24 -5.88 -2.78
C TRP A 173 11.66 -6.87 -3.78
N ASP A 174 12.52 -7.52 -4.56
CA ASP A 174 12.13 -8.60 -5.49
C ASP A 174 11.62 -9.86 -4.77
N ALA A 175 11.77 -9.95 -3.46
CA ALA A 175 11.11 -10.95 -2.60
C ALA A 175 10.54 -10.32 -1.32
N VAL A 176 9.38 -10.84 -0.91
CA VAL A 176 8.73 -10.49 0.36
C VAL A 176 9.21 -11.46 1.44
N ILE A 177 9.71 -10.91 2.54
CA ILE A 177 10.10 -11.68 3.73
C ILE A 177 8.96 -11.57 4.75
N THR A 178 8.52 -12.72 5.27
CA THR A 178 7.48 -12.79 6.30
C THR A 178 7.78 -13.90 7.29
N VAL A 179 6.91 -14.10 8.28
CA VAL A 179 7.01 -15.23 9.22
C VAL A 179 5.91 -16.24 8.89
N ILE A 180 6.26 -17.52 8.78
CA ILE A 180 5.31 -18.62 8.63
C ILE A 180 5.74 -19.70 9.61
N ASP A 181 4.81 -20.20 10.42
CA ASP A 181 5.06 -21.22 11.44
C ASP A 181 6.27 -20.91 12.35
N ASN A 182 6.41 -19.64 12.74
CA ASN A 182 7.52 -19.11 13.55
C ASN A 182 8.89 -19.10 12.86
N TYR A 183 8.96 -19.18 11.53
CA TYR A 183 10.23 -19.06 10.81
C TYR A 183 10.19 -17.91 9.82
N LEU A 184 11.32 -17.20 9.69
CA LEU A 184 11.49 -16.29 8.55
C LEU A 184 11.37 -17.10 7.27
N THR A 185 10.55 -16.60 6.37
CA THR A 185 10.13 -17.32 5.18
C THR A 185 10.01 -16.33 4.02
N VAL A 186 10.41 -16.76 2.83
CA VAL A 186 10.12 -16.06 1.58
C VAL A 186 8.61 -16.12 1.35
N GLY A 187 7.86 -15.09 1.73
CA GLY A 187 6.39 -15.10 1.59
C GLY A 187 5.95 -15.08 0.12
N MET A 188 6.67 -14.34 -0.71
CA MET A 188 6.40 -14.21 -2.14
C MET A 188 7.65 -13.76 -2.88
N VAL A 189 7.74 -14.10 -4.17
CA VAL A 189 8.78 -13.62 -5.09
C VAL A 189 8.10 -12.92 -6.27
N TRP A 190 8.61 -11.76 -6.65
CA TRP A 190 8.18 -11.06 -7.86
C TRP A 190 8.91 -11.62 -9.06
N ASN A 191 8.17 -11.89 -10.13
CA ASN A 191 8.67 -12.51 -11.37
C ASN A 191 9.50 -13.77 -11.03
N PRO A 192 8.88 -14.78 -10.38
CA PRO A 192 9.59 -15.93 -9.82
C PRO A 192 10.44 -16.69 -10.85
N GLU A 193 10.09 -16.63 -12.14
CA GLU A 193 10.88 -17.15 -13.25
C GLU A 193 12.27 -16.52 -13.41
N GLU A 194 12.48 -15.32 -12.87
CA GLU A 194 13.75 -14.58 -12.90
C GLU A 194 14.56 -14.74 -11.61
N SER A 195 14.05 -15.51 -10.64
CA SER A 195 14.62 -15.62 -9.29
C SER A 195 14.98 -17.06 -8.95
N PRO A 196 16.10 -17.30 -8.24
CA PRO A 196 16.38 -18.60 -7.68
C PRO A 196 15.48 -18.93 -6.47
N LEU A 197 14.80 -17.93 -5.89
CA LEU A 197 13.92 -18.11 -4.73
C LEU A 197 12.54 -18.57 -5.13
N LYS A 198 11.92 -19.35 -4.24
CA LYS A 198 10.53 -19.79 -4.36
C LYS A 198 9.73 -19.40 -3.12
N GLY A 199 8.43 -19.21 -3.36
CA GLY A 199 7.47 -18.97 -2.29
C GLY A 199 7.50 -20.06 -1.21
N GLY A 200 7.63 -19.59 0.02
CA GLY A 200 7.60 -20.34 1.27
C GLY A 200 8.93 -20.96 1.68
N GLU A 201 10.04 -20.72 0.99
CA GLU A 201 11.36 -21.18 1.43
C GLU A 201 11.77 -20.54 2.76
N GLN A 202 12.29 -21.34 3.68
CA GLN A 202 12.72 -20.85 5.00
C GLN A 202 14.04 -20.11 4.86
N ILE A 203 14.09 -18.89 5.41
CA ILE A 203 15.30 -18.07 5.48
C ILE A 203 16.00 -18.36 6.82
N VAL A 204 17.27 -18.73 6.75
CA VAL A 204 18.09 -19.08 7.92
C VAL A 204 19.16 -18.04 8.23
N GLU A 205 19.48 -17.16 7.28
CA GLU A 205 20.47 -16.10 7.47
C GLU A 205 20.15 -14.91 6.55
N ILE A 206 20.29 -13.69 7.07
CA ILE A 206 20.24 -12.44 6.29
C ILE A 206 21.42 -11.60 6.74
N GLU A 207 22.25 -11.13 5.80
CA GLU A 207 23.43 -10.29 6.10
C GLU A 207 24.34 -10.88 7.20
N GLY A 208 24.59 -12.19 7.15
CA GLY A 208 25.40 -12.89 8.15
C GLY A 208 24.71 -13.12 9.50
N LYS A 209 23.54 -12.51 9.75
CA LYS A 209 22.74 -12.74 10.96
C LYS A 209 21.87 -13.97 10.79
N LYS A 210 22.06 -14.97 11.64
CA LYS A 210 21.28 -16.21 11.64
C LYS A 210 19.91 -16.02 12.29
N TYR A 211 18.92 -16.72 11.74
CA TYR A 211 17.55 -16.76 12.24
C TYR A 211 17.11 -18.22 12.39
N ASP A 212 16.52 -18.52 13.54
CA ASP A 212 15.86 -19.79 13.83
C ASP A 212 14.37 -19.50 14.08
N LYS A 213 13.77 -20.02 15.15
CA LYS A 213 12.41 -19.66 15.55
C LYS A 213 12.31 -18.20 15.93
N VAL A 214 11.34 -17.54 15.34
CA VAL A 214 10.97 -16.16 15.54
C VAL A 214 9.67 -16.11 16.33
N ASP A 215 9.67 -15.34 17.41
CA ASP A 215 8.46 -14.98 18.14
C ASP A 215 7.56 -14.10 17.27
N LEU A 216 6.34 -14.57 16.99
CA LEU A 216 5.35 -13.87 16.17
C LEU A 216 4.99 -12.47 16.71
N TYR A 217 4.93 -12.30 18.03
CA TYR A 217 4.71 -11.00 18.64
C TYR A 217 5.84 -10.06 18.27
N LYS A 218 7.10 -10.48 18.48
CA LYS A 218 8.26 -9.67 18.06
C LYS A 218 8.26 -9.41 16.55
N ALA A 219 7.90 -10.38 15.73
CA ALA A 219 7.85 -10.22 14.28
C ALA A 219 6.81 -9.17 13.82
N THR A 220 5.73 -9.01 14.56
CA THR A 220 4.61 -8.11 14.19
C THR A 220 4.67 -6.75 14.89
N THR A 221 5.42 -6.63 16.01
CA THR A 221 5.53 -5.38 16.76
C THR A 221 6.90 -4.72 16.68
N THR A 222 7.90 -5.38 16.08
CA THR A 222 9.26 -4.84 15.96
C THR A 222 9.78 -4.93 14.53
N ASN A 223 10.74 -4.08 14.19
CA ASN A 223 11.47 -4.20 12.92
C ASN A 223 12.50 -5.34 13.01
N LEU A 224 12.02 -6.59 12.97
CA LEU A 224 12.79 -7.80 13.23
C LEU A 224 13.97 -7.98 12.27
N VAL A 225 13.75 -7.63 11.00
CA VAL A 225 14.72 -7.76 9.91
C VAL A 225 15.06 -6.37 9.39
N GLN A 226 16.33 -5.97 9.54
CA GLN A 226 16.85 -4.76 8.92
C GLN A 226 17.56 -5.15 7.64
N LEU A 227 17.00 -4.73 6.51
CA LEU A 227 17.62 -4.93 5.20
C LEU A 227 18.44 -3.68 4.82
N PRO A 228 19.59 -3.83 4.14
CA PRO A 228 20.32 -2.71 3.56
C PRO A 228 19.47 -1.96 2.51
N GLU A 229 19.90 -0.78 2.07
CA GLU A 229 19.06 0.06 1.20
C GLU A 229 18.77 -0.55 -0.19
N LYS A 230 19.74 -1.29 -0.77
CA LYS A 230 19.72 -1.69 -2.19
C LYS A 230 19.63 -3.20 -2.41
N GLU A 231 20.44 -3.97 -1.71
CA GLU A 231 20.53 -5.41 -1.88
C GLU A 231 20.77 -6.10 -0.55
N ALA A 232 20.34 -7.35 -0.42
CA ALA A 232 20.57 -8.16 0.76
C ALA A 232 20.94 -9.60 0.40
N TYR A 233 21.99 -10.12 1.00
CA TYR A 233 22.41 -11.51 0.96
C TYR A 233 21.56 -12.34 1.91
N ILE A 234 20.98 -13.42 1.39
CA ILE A 234 20.17 -14.35 2.17
C ILE A 234 20.65 -15.78 1.97
N LYS A 235 20.57 -16.57 3.05
CA LYS A 235 20.64 -18.04 2.98
C LYS A 235 19.29 -18.63 3.32
N TYR A 236 18.89 -19.62 2.54
CA TYR A 236 17.58 -20.25 2.64
C TYR A 236 17.69 -21.76 2.46
N ILE A 237 16.71 -22.48 2.99
CA ILE A 237 16.56 -23.92 2.78
C ILE A 237 15.75 -24.12 1.50
N ASP A 238 16.38 -24.69 0.48
CA ASP A 238 15.71 -25.07 -0.76
C ASP A 238 14.65 -26.13 -0.46
N LYS A 239 13.41 -25.89 -0.87
CA LYS A 239 12.29 -26.78 -0.56
C LYS A 239 12.34 -28.14 -1.27
N GLU A 240 13.04 -28.21 -2.40
CA GLU A 240 13.10 -29.42 -3.22
C GLU A 240 14.26 -30.30 -2.78
N THR A 241 15.41 -29.71 -2.44
CA THR A 241 16.63 -30.47 -2.07
C THR A 241 16.88 -30.54 -0.57
N GLY A 242 16.33 -29.62 0.23
CA GLY A 242 16.64 -29.48 1.65
C GLY A 242 18.02 -28.86 1.94
N GLU A 243 18.76 -28.48 0.91
CA GLU A 243 20.09 -27.88 1.06
C GLU A 243 20.00 -26.39 1.39
N ILE A 244 21.00 -25.89 2.12
CA ILE A 244 21.15 -24.45 2.33
C ILE A 244 21.78 -23.83 1.09
N LYS A 245 21.02 -22.97 0.42
CA LYS A 245 21.48 -22.17 -0.72
C LYS A 245 21.60 -20.70 -0.32
N SER A 246 22.27 -19.92 -1.15
CA SER A 246 22.42 -18.48 -0.95
C SER A 246 22.06 -17.70 -2.20
N THR A 247 21.51 -16.51 -2.03
CA THR A 247 21.23 -15.58 -3.12
C THR A 247 21.25 -14.13 -2.64
N VAL A 248 21.06 -13.18 -3.56
CA VAL A 248 20.91 -11.76 -3.30
C VAL A 248 19.53 -11.30 -3.76
N ILE A 249 18.76 -10.72 -2.84
CA ILE A 249 17.53 -9.99 -3.16
C ILE A 249 17.85 -8.51 -3.37
N ARG A 250 17.07 -7.82 -4.19
CA ARG A 250 17.32 -6.41 -4.57
C ARG A 250 16.06 -5.56 -4.49
N ARG A 251 16.25 -4.30 -4.09
CA ARG A 251 15.19 -3.30 -4.02
C ARG A 251 15.14 -2.50 -5.34
N LYS A 252 14.07 -2.67 -6.11
CA LYS A 252 13.88 -2.12 -7.47
C LYS A 252 12.66 -1.20 -7.57
#